data_AF-A0A5C1ALY6-F1
#
_entry.id   AF-A0A5C1ALY6-F1
#
_cell.length_a   1.000
_cell.length_b   1.000
_cell.length_c   1.000
_cell.angle_alpha   90.00
_cell.angle_beta   90.00
_cell.angle_gamma   90.00
#
_symmetry.space_group_name_H-M   'P 1'
#
loop_
_entity.id
_entity.type
_entity.pdbx_description
1 polymer ?
#
loop_
_entity_poly.entity_id
_entity_poly.type
_entity_poly.pdbx_seq_one_letter_code
_entity_poly.pdbx_strand_id
1 'polypeptide(L)'
;MNLHQLSLNALDLSDQNDRPHDLLARVSVCLDRGKPDEALSLLAGPGTPWIQNARAVCQMRTGRPAEAAGILRRLVFEPSGLAMKQEVPAVFQANYATALLLEGNTDGFFSVFHAIRERGDPAVARIDAALRRWKRSMNAWQRIGSFFGTGGPSFTIDFTPGDLGSADQ
;
A
#
# COMPACT_ATOMS: atom_id res chain seq x y z
N MET A 1 46.06 14.50 -21.22
CA MET A 1 44.64 14.23 -20.96
C MET A 1 44.50 12.72 -20.80
N ASN A 2 44.26 12.24 -19.58
CA ASN A 2 44.63 10.88 -19.17
C ASN A 2 43.43 9.91 -19.33
N LEU A 3 43.58 8.89 -20.20
CA LEU A 3 42.53 7.91 -20.50
C LEU A 3 42.11 7.06 -19.29
N HIS A 4 42.97 6.96 -18.27
CA HIS A 4 42.64 6.32 -16.99
C HIS A 4 41.58 7.09 -16.18
N GLN A 5 41.52 8.42 -16.34
CA GLN A 5 40.61 9.28 -15.57
C GLN A 5 39.18 9.27 -16.15
N LEU A 6 39.05 9.01 -17.45
CA LEU A 6 37.76 8.82 -18.12
C LEU A 6 37.12 7.47 -17.78
N SER A 7 37.91 6.42 -17.59
CA SER A 7 37.41 5.09 -17.22
C SER A 7 36.95 5.01 -15.76
N LEU A 8 37.54 5.80 -14.86
CA LEU A 8 37.12 5.89 -13.46
C LEU A 8 35.81 6.69 -13.32
N ASN A 9 35.65 7.79 -14.08
CA ASN A 9 34.40 8.56 -14.08
C ASN A 9 33.22 7.82 -14.75
N ALA A 10 33.49 6.92 -15.71
CA ALA A 10 32.44 6.15 -16.38
C ALA A 10 31.91 4.97 -15.52
N LEU A 11 32.70 4.48 -14.55
CA LEU A 11 32.27 3.47 -13.58
C LEU A 11 31.60 4.09 -12.34
N ASP A 12 31.84 5.37 -12.08
CA ASP A 12 31.23 6.15 -10.99
C ASP A 12 29.79 6.61 -11.33
N LEU A 13 29.45 6.74 -12.61
CA LEU A 13 28.09 7.11 -13.05
C LEU A 13 27.08 5.96 -13.00
N SER A 14 27.54 4.71 -12.86
CA SER A 14 26.68 3.54 -12.62
C SER A 14 26.34 3.31 -11.15
N ASP A 15 26.98 4.05 -10.24
CA ASP A 15 26.75 4.02 -8.79
C ASP A 15 25.99 5.28 -8.33
N GLN A 16 25.02 5.72 -9.15
CA GLN A 16 23.97 6.63 -8.71
C GLN A 16 23.07 5.88 -7.74
N ASN A 17 23.60 5.78 -6.53
CA ASN A 17 23.04 5.33 -5.28
C ASN A 17 21.72 6.09 -5.06
N ASP A 18 20.63 5.62 -5.68
CA ASP A 18 19.27 6.13 -5.50
C ASP A 18 18.95 5.95 -4.01
N ARG A 19 19.21 7.00 -3.21
CA ARG A 19 18.84 6.99 -1.79
C ARG A 19 17.36 6.62 -1.73
N PRO A 20 16.92 5.73 -0.83
CA PRO A 20 15.54 5.24 -0.82
C PRO A 20 14.48 6.36 -0.88
N HIS A 21 14.78 7.53 -0.31
CA HIS A 21 13.93 8.72 -0.41
C HIS A 21 13.81 9.27 -1.84
N ASP A 22 14.92 9.36 -2.59
CA ASP A 22 14.93 9.85 -3.98
C ASP A 22 14.14 8.89 -4.89
N LEU A 23 14.26 7.59 -4.65
CA LEU A 23 13.48 6.57 -5.36
C LEU A 23 11.98 6.66 -5.05
N LEU A 24 11.60 6.80 -3.77
CA LEU A 24 10.20 6.95 -3.36
C LEU A 24 9.59 8.24 -3.90
N ALA A 25 10.35 9.33 -3.96
CA ALA A 25 9.89 10.59 -4.56
C ALA A 25 9.57 10.42 -6.05
N ARG A 26 10.44 9.73 -6.81
CA ARG A 26 10.21 9.42 -8.23
C ARG A 26 8.98 8.53 -8.42
N VAL A 27 8.81 7.52 -7.57
CA VAL A 27 7.62 6.66 -7.56
C VAL A 27 6.35 7.49 -7.30
N SER A 28 6.38 8.41 -6.32
CA SER A 28 5.26 9.31 -6.05
C SER A 28 4.89 10.12 -7.30
N VAL A 29 5.87 10.72 -7.98
CA VAL A 29 5.64 11.49 -9.22
C VAL A 29 4.99 10.63 -10.32
N CYS A 30 5.44 9.38 -10.51
CA CYS A 30 4.82 8.47 -11.47
C CYS A 30 3.37 8.13 -11.08
N LEU A 31 3.12 7.89 -9.79
CA LEU A 31 1.80 7.58 -9.26
C LEU A 31 0.82 8.76 -9.37
N ASP A 32 1.27 9.98 -9.11
CA ASP A 32 0.47 11.21 -9.26
C ASP A 32 0.09 11.48 -10.72
N ARG A 33 0.93 11.02 -11.66
CA ARG A 33 0.66 11.07 -13.11
C ARG A 33 -0.19 9.90 -13.61
N GLY A 34 -0.70 9.05 -12.73
CA GLY A 34 -1.51 7.89 -13.11
C GLY A 34 -0.73 6.81 -13.85
N LYS A 35 0.59 6.69 -13.61
CA LYS A 35 1.48 5.72 -14.27
C LYS A 35 2.04 4.66 -13.31
N PRO A 36 1.20 3.76 -12.78
CA PRO A 36 1.62 2.79 -11.79
C PRO A 36 2.53 1.68 -12.34
N ASP A 37 2.43 1.31 -13.62
CA ASP A 37 3.36 0.34 -14.25
C ASP A 37 4.78 0.91 -14.42
N GLU A 38 4.89 2.20 -14.76
CA GLU A 38 6.17 2.91 -14.84
C GLU A 38 6.80 2.98 -13.43
N ALA A 39 6.00 3.35 -12.43
CA ALA A 39 6.42 3.37 -11.03
C ALA A 39 6.90 1.99 -10.53
N LEU A 40 6.18 0.92 -10.90
CA LEU A 40 6.54 -0.45 -10.52
C LEU A 40 7.88 -0.87 -11.12
N SER A 41 8.16 -0.44 -12.35
CA SER A 41 9.43 -0.72 -13.06
C SER A 41 10.64 -0.07 -12.37
N LEU A 42 10.45 1.06 -11.68
CA LEU A 42 11.50 1.70 -10.87
C LEU A 42 11.85 0.87 -9.61
N LEU A 43 10.91 0.06 -9.12
CA LEU A 43 11.00 -0.68 -7.87
C LEU A 43 11.53 -2.10 -8.06
N ALA A 44 12.51 -2.29 -8.95
CA ALA A 44 13.13 -3.60 -9.19
C ALA A 44 13.98 -4.07 -8.00
N GLY A 45 14.00 -5.37 -7.72
CA GLY A 45 14.88 -5.99 -6.72
C GLY A 45 14.39 -6.00 -5.27
N PRO A 46 15.18 -6.52 -4.31
CA PRO A 46 14.89 -6.40 -2.89
C PRO A 46 14.99 -4.94 -2.45
N GLY A 47 14.21 -4.54 -1.45
CA GLY A 47 14.20 -3.15 -0.97
C GLY A 47 13.78 -3.05 0.48
N THR A 48 13.93 -1.85 1.05
CA THR A 48 13.47 -1.52 2.41
C THR A 48 11.96 -1.77 2.57
N PRO A 49 11.44 -1.87 3.80
CA PRO A 49 10.00 -1.98 4.03
C PRO A 49 9.17 -0.92 3.29
N TRP A 50 9.66 0.32 3.22
CA TRP A 50 9.02 1.41 2.46
C TRP A 50 9.00 1.16 0.95
N ILE A 51 10.09 0.67 0.37
CA ILE A 51 10.15 0.26 -1.05
C ILE A 51 9.19 -0.90 -1.33
N GLN A 52 9.08 -1.85 -0.41
CA GLN A 52 8.13 -2.96 -0.52
C GLN A 52 6.67 -2.47 -0.41
N ASN A 53 6.39 -1.52 0.48
CA ASN A 53 5.08 -0.87 0.58
C ASN A 53 4.73 -0.16 -0.74
N ALA A 54 5.65 0.65 -1.26
CA ALA A 54 5.48 1.36 -2.53
C ALA A 54 5.20 0.39 -3.69
N ARG A 55 5.91 -0.74 -3.72
CA ARG A 55 5.68 -1.81 -4.71
C ARG A 55 4.26 -2.37 -4.59
N ALA A 56 3.80 -2.65 -3.37
CA ALA A 56 2.44 -3.13 -3.15
C ALA A 56 1.37 -2.10 -3.57
N VAL A 57 1.60 -0.81 -3.33
CA VAL A 57 0.73 0.28 -3.82
C VAL A 57 0.64 0.27 -5.34
N CYS A 58 1.78 0.15 -6.04
CA CYS A 58 1.79 0.04 -7.49
C CYS A 58 1.01 -1.19 -7.97
N GLN A 59 1.24 -2.35 -7.34
CA GLN A 59 0.55 -3.60 -7.67
C GLN A 59 -0.99 -3.46 -7.52
N MET A 60 -1.48 -2.87 -6.43
CA MET A 60 -2.91 -2.58 -6.26
C MET A 60 -3.45 -1.70 -7.39
N ARG A 61 -2.72 -0.65 -7.77
CA ARG A 61 -3.13 0.30 -8.82
C ARG A 61 -3.03 -0.29 -10.23
N THR A 62 -2.25 -1.34 -10.44
CA THR A 62 -2.19 -2.10 -11.70
C THR A 62 -3.13 -3.31 -11.73
N GLY A 63 -4.07 -3.44 -10.77
CA GLY A 63 -5.04 -4.54 -10.74
C GLY A 63 -4.45 -5.88 -10.29
N ARG A 64 -3.38 -5.86 -9.49
CA ARG A 64 -2.67 -7.04 -8.95
C ARG A 64 -2.74 -7.09 -7.41
N PRO A 65 -3.96 -7.18 -6.83
CA PRO A 65 -4.15 -7.07 -5.38
C PRO A 65 -3.60 -8.27 -4.60
N ALA A 66 -3.61 -9.47 -5.17
CA ALA A 66 -3.08 -10.68 -4.52
C ALA A 66 -1.55 -10.56 -4.30
N GLU A 67 -0.82 -10.08 -5.30
CA GLU A 67 0.62 -9.82 -5.19
C GLU A 67 0.91 -8.73 -4.14
N ALA A 68 0.10 -7.67 -4.12
CA ALA A 68 0.19 -6.62 -3.10
C ALA A 68 -0.04 -7.17 -1.69
N ALA A 69 -1.09 -7.97 -1.49
CA ALA A 69 -1.43 -8.59 -0.21
C ALA A 69 -0.29 -9.51 0.27
N GLY A 70 0.31 -10.29 -0.63
CA GLY A 70 1.46 -11.14 -0.30
C GLY A 70 2.68 -10.36 0.20
N ILE A 71 2.99 -9.21 -0.41
CA ILE A 71 4.08 -8.33 0.03
C ILE A 71 3.75 -7.73 1.41
N LEU A 72 2.57 -7.12 1.52
CA LEU A 72 2.16 -6.38 2.72
C LEU A 72 1.96 -7.30 3.92
N ARG A 73 1.49 -8.54 3.73
CA ARG A 73 1.39 -9.54 4.80
C ARG A 73 2.74 -9.77 5.49
N ARG A 74 3.82 -9.88 4.73
CA ARG A 74 5.19 -10.07 5.29
C ARG A 74 5.70 -8.84 6.03
N LEU A 75 5.25 -7.64 5.63
CA LEU A 75 5.56 -6.41 6.33
C LEU A 75 4.80 -6.34 7.66
N VAL A 76 3.49 -6.57 7.63
CA VAL A 76 2.56 -6.35 8.75
C VAL A 76 2.62 -7.45 9.82
N PHE A 77 2.79 -8.71 9.44
CA PHE A 77 2.77 -9.82 10.38
C PHE A 77 4.17 -10.29 10.77
N GLU A 78 4.27 -10.84 11.98
CA GLU A 78 5.40 -11.65 12.41
C GLU A 78 5.62 -12.83 11.45
N PRO A 79 6.83 -13.41 11.36
CA PRO A 79 7.10 -14.56 10.50
C PRO A 79 6.18 -15.76 10.75
N SER A 80 5.69 -15.94 11.98
CA SER A 80 4.70 -16.96 12.33
C SER A 80 3.32 -16.71 11.73
N GLY A 81 3.03 -15.47 11.32
CA GLY A 81 1.73 -15.04 10.80
C GLY A 81 0.63 -14.90 11.86
N LEU A 82 0.94 -15.14 13.13
CA LEU A 82 -0.07 -15.21 14.21
C LEU A 82 -0.39 -13.85 14.84
N ALA A 83 0.52 -12.89 14.72
CA ALA A 83 0.36 -11.55 15.28
C ALA A 83 0.88 -10.49 14.31
N MET A 84 0.26 -9.32 14.34
CA MET A 84 0.83 -8.14 13.69
C MET A 84 1.99 -7.61 14.51
N LYS A 85 3.03 -7.14 13.83
CA LYS A 85 4.18 -6.49 14.46
C LYS A 85 3.73 -5.18 15.10
N GLN A 86 4.20 -4.89 16.32
CA GLN A 86 3.76 -3.69 17.05
C GLN A 86 4.30 -2.39 16.45
N GLU A 87 5.48 -2.42 15.84
CA GLU A 87 6.19 -1.25 15.32
C GLU A 87 5.92 -0.98 13.83
N VAL A 88 4.98 -1.69 13.20
CA VAL A 88 4.69 -1.48 11.79
C VAL A 88 3.88 -0.20 11.58
N PRO A 89 4.33 0.71 10.68
CA PRO A 89 3.59 1.92 10.35
C PRO A 89 2.13 1.64 9.97
N ALA A 90 1.22 2.50 10.44
CA ALA A 90 -0.21 2.36 10.21
C ALA A 90 -0.57 2.32 8.73
N VAL A 91 0.13 3.09 7.90
CA VAL A 91 0.01 3.08 6.45
C VAL A 91 0.22 1.69 5.83
N PHE A 92 1.14 0.86 6.34
CA PHE A 92 1.34 -0.49 5.82
C PHE A 92 0.15 -1.39 6.14
N GLN A 93 -0.42 -1.25 7.35
CA GLN A 93 -1.59 -1.99 7.79
C GLN A 93 -2.84 -1.57 6.98
N ALA A 94 -3.01 -0.27 6.75
CA ALA A 94 -4.07 0.30 5.92
C ALA A 94 -3.98 -0.19 4.46
N ASN A 95 -2.76 -0.21 3.91
CA ASN A 95 -2.52 -0.76 2.58
C ASN A 95 -2.79 -2.27 2.53
N TYR A 96 -2.43 -3.03 3.56
CA TYR A 96 -2.73 -4.47 3.61
C TYR A 96 -4.24 -4.73 3.63
N ALA A 97 -4.97 -4.01 4.49
CA ALA A 97 -6.42 -4.09 4.51
C ALA A 97 -6.99 -3.76 3.13
N THR A 98 -6.53 -2.68 2.50
CA THR A 98 -6.99 -2.27 1.16
C THR A 98 -6.72 -3.34 0.11
N ALA A 99 -5.55 -3.99 0.14
CA ALA A 99 -5.22 -5.07 -0.78
C ALA A 99 -6.16 -6.28 -0.60
N LEU A 100 -6.46 -6.67 0.64
CA LEU A 100 -7.42 -7.75 0.95
C LEU A 100 -8.81 -7.43 0.43
N LEU A 101 -9.27 -6.18 0.60
CA LEU A 101 -10.57 -5.77 0.07
C LEU A 101 -10.62 -5.86 -1.46
N LEU A 102 -9.57 -5.40 -2.14
CA LEU A 102 -9.48 -5.47 -3.61
C LEU A 102 -9.37 -6.90 -4.14
N GLU A 103 -8.79 -7.82 -3.36
CA GLU A 103 -8.77 -9.26 -3.65
C GLU A 103 -10.15 -9.91 -3.41
N GLY A 104 -11.11 -9.20 -2.81
CA GLY A 104 -12.43 -9.72 -2.44
C GLY A 104 -12.49 -10.34 -1.04
N ASN A 105 -11.38 -10.33 -0.29
CA ASN A 105 -11.30 -10.81 1.09
C ASN A 105 -11.80 -9.74 2.07
N THR A 106 -13.12 -9.58 2.11
CA THR A 106 -13.80 -8.56 2.93
C THR A 106 -13.65 -8.80 4.43
N ASP A 107 -13.69 -10.05 4.87
CA ASP A 107 -13.53 -10.40 6.29
C ASP A 107 -12.11 -10.09 6.79
N GLY A 108 -11.10 -10.44 5.98
CA GLY A 108 -9.71 -10.10 6.24
C GLY A 108 -9.49 -8.58 6.29
N PHE A 109 -10.11 -7.83 5.36
CA PHE A 109 -10.10 -6.37 5.38
C PHE A 109 -10.61 -5.83 6.73
N PHE A 110 -11.81 -6.23 7.18
CA PHE A 110 -12.38 -5.73 8.43
C PHE A 110 -11.56 -6.15 9.64
N SER A 111 -11.08 -7.40 9.67
CA SER A 111 -10.23 -7.91 10.75
C SER A 111 -8.96 -7.07 10.92
N VAL A 112 -8.21 -6.86 9.84
CA VAL A 112 -6.99 -6.05 9.86
C VAL A 112 -7.32 -4.59 10.19
N PHE A 113 -8.31 -4.00 9.51
CA PHE A 113 -8.66 -2.60 9.68
C PHE A 113 -9.10 -2.28 11.11
N HIS A 114 -9.85 -3.16 11.77
CA HIS A 114 -10.24 -2.98 13.17
C HIS A 114 -9.08 -3.16 14.15
N ALA A 115 -8.06 -3.93 13.80
CA ALA A 115 -6.88 -4.14 14.61
C ALA A 115 -5.85 -2.99 14.52
N ILE A 116 -5.98 -2.07 13.55
CA ILE A 116 -5.12 -0.88 13.46
C ILE A 116 -5.34 0.02 14.69
N ARG A 117 -4.26 0.29 15.43
CA ARG A 117 -4.30 1.12 16.65
C ARG A 117 -4.22 2.61 16.36
N GLU A 118 -3.33 3.01 15.45
CA GLU A 118 -3.09 4.39 15.09
C GLU A 118 -4.17 4.89 14.12
N ARG A 119 -5.18 5.58 14.66
CA ARG A 119 -6.32 6.09 13.87
C ARG A 119 -6.08 7.48 13.29
N GLY A 120 -5.01 8.17 13.71
CA GLY A 120 -4.66 9.51 13.21
C GLY A 120 -4.00 9.50 11.84
N ASP A 121 -3.53 8.34 11.37
CA ASP A 121 -2.83 8.21 10.08
C ASP A 121 -3.76 8.55 8.89
N PRO A 122 -3.30 9.38 7.92
CA PRO A 122 -4.11 9.76 6.77
C PRO A 122 -4.65 8.58 5.94
N ALA A 123 -3.91 7.48 5.80
CA ALA A 123 -4.34 6.30 5.05
C ALA A 123 -5.51 5.61 5.76
N VAL A 124 -5.46 5.53 7.09
CA VAL A 124 -6.53 4.97 7.93
C VAL A 124 -7.76 5.86 7.88
N ALA A 125 -7.58 7.18 8.00
CA ALA A 125 -8.66 8.16 7.93
C ALA A 125 -9.42 8.13 6.58
N ARG A 126 -8.71 7.88 5.47
CA ARG A 126 -9.31 7.70 4.14
C ARG A 126 -10.23 6.48 4.09
N ILE A 127 -9.79 5.33 4.63
CA ILE A 127 -10.62 4.13 4.72
C ILE A 127 -11.86 4.39 5.60
N ASP A 128 -11.68 5.05 6.76
CA ASP A 128 -12.80 5.42 7.63
C ASP A 128 -13.81 6.35 6.94
N ALA A 129 -13.33 7.29 6.13
CA ALA A 129 -14.20 8.17 5.35
C ALA A 129 -15.01 7.39 4.30
N ALA A 130 -14.36 6.47 3.58
CA ALA A 130 -15.02 5.61 2.60
C ALA A 130 -16.05 4.68 3.25
N LEU A 131 -15.69 4.03 4.37
CA LEU A 131 -16.60 3.19 5.14
C LEU A 131 -17.80 3.99 5.65
N ARG A 132 -17.61 5.23 6.11
CA ARG A 132 -18.72 6.09 6.52
C ARG A 132 -19.63 6.46 5.36
N ARG A 133 -19.10 6.79 4.18
CA ARG A 133 -19.89 7.08 2.98
C ARG A 133 -20.70 5.86 2.53
N TRP A 134 -20.06 4.70 2.44
CA TRP A 134 -20.73 3.43 2.12
C TRP A 134 -21.80 3.09 3.17
N LYS A 135 -21.51 3.24 4.46
CA LYS A 135 -22.51 3.03 5.51
C LYS A 135 -23.71 3.97 5.40
N ARG A 136 -23.54 5.18 4.88
CA ARG A 136 -24.64 6.15 4.67
C ARG A 136 -25.43 5.87 3.40
N SER A 137 -24.85 5.25 2.38
CA SER A 137 -25.56 4.90 1.14
C SER A 137 -26.48 3.68 1.30
N MET A 138 -26.34 2.91 2.38
CA MET A 138 -27.21 1.77 2.68
C MET A 138 -28.53 2.21 3.33
N ASN A 139 -29.65 1.71 2.79
CA ASN A 139 -30.96 1.81 3.44
C ASN A 139 -30.99 0.98 4.73
N ALA A 140 -31.81 1.36 5.71
CA ALA A 140 -31.87 0.72 7.03
C ALA A 140 -32.04 -0.81 6.97
N TRP A 141 -32.80 -1.32 5.99
CA TRP A 141 -32.98 -2.75 5.73
C TRP A 141 -31.73 -3.47 5.22
N GLN A 142 -30.91 -2.81 4.39
CA GLN A 142 -29.63 -3.36 3.90
C GLN A 142 -28.59 -3.39 5.02
N ARG A 143 -28.62 -2.43 5.95
CA ARG A 143 -27.76 -2.44 7.14
C ARG A 143 -28.05 -3.63 8.06
N ILE A 144 -29.33 -3.97 8.22
CA ILE A 144 -29.79 -5.14 8.96
C ILE A 144 -29.36 -6.42 8.22
N GLY A 145 -29.59 -6.51 6.91
CA GLY A 145 -29.16 -7.67 6.11
C GLY A 145 -27.65 -7.92 6.11
N SER A 146 -26.82 -6.87 6.07
CA SER A 146 -25.36 -6.98 6.20
C SER A 146 -24.93 -7.49 7.57
N PHE A 147 -25.66 -7.12 8.63
CA PHE A 147 -25.39 -7.62 9.99
C PHE A 147 -25.76 -9.10 10.15
N PHE A 148 -26.79 -9.57 9.46
CA PHE A 148 -27.23 -10.98 9.46
C PHE A 148 -26.61 -11.84 8.35
N GLY A 149 -25.64 -11.32 7.58
CA GLY A 149 -25.00 -12.05 6.47
C GLY A 149 -25.94 -12.41 5.32
N THR A 150 -27.12 -11.80 5.25
CA THR A 150 -28.22 -12.17 4.34
C THR A 150 -28.45 -11.16 3.21
N GLY A 151 -27.72 -10.05 3.18
CA GLY A 151 -27.68 -9.17 2.00
C GLY A 151 -27.33 -7.72 2.29
N GLY A 152 -26.59 -7.10 1.37
CA GLY A 152 -26.21 -5.68 1.34
C GLY A 152 -25.16 -5.47 0.24
N PRO A 153 -24.98 -4.24 -0.28
CA PRO A 153 -23.99 -3.98 -1.33
C PRO A 153 -22.58 -4.20 -0.78
N SER A 154 -21.73 -4.95 -1.49
CA SER A 154 -20.33 -5.14 -1.12
C SER A 154 -19.63 -3.80 -0.94
N PHE A 155 -18.85 -3.66 0.14
CA PHE A 155 -18.03 -2.48 0.31
C PHE A 155 -16.97 -2.42 -0.80
N THR A 156 -16.89 -1.28 -1.47
CA THR A 156 -15.87 -0.98 -2.45
C THR A 156 -15.25 0.37 -2.09
N ILE A 157 -13.95 0.52 -2.36
CA ILE A 157 -13.29 1.80 -2.16
C ILE A 157 -13.58 2.71 -3.35
N ASP A 158 -13.89 3.97 -3.04
CA ASP A 158 -14.18 5.05 -4.00
C ASP A 158 -12.99 6.00 -4.16
N PHE A 159 -11.79 5.54 -3.79
CA PHE A 159 -10.56 6.32 -3.80
C PHE A 159 -9.41 5.52 -4.42
N THR A 160 -8.34 6.21 -4.85
CA THR A 160 -7.15 5.58 -5.43
C THR A 160 -6.46 4.64 -4.42
N PRO A 161 -6.32 3.35 -4.73
CA PRO A 161 -5.77 2.37 -3.79
C PRO A 161 -4.38 2.71 -3.25
N GLY A 162 -4.22 2.52 -1.95
CA GLY A 162 -2.94 2.60 -1.25
C GLY A 162 -2.34 4.01 -1.09
N ASP A 163 -1.41 4.10 -0.15
CA ASP A 163 -0.65 5.30 0.18
C ASP A 163 0.84 4.96 0.36
N LEU A 164 1.74 5.84 -0.09
CA LEU A 164 3.17 5.64 0.11
C LEU A 164 3.58 5.94 1.57
N GLY A 165 2.78 6.75 2.27
CA GLY A 165 3.13 7.36 3.55
C GLY A 165 4.05 8.57 3.38
N SER A 166 4.18 9.38 4.43
CA SER A 166 5.15 10.47 4.47
C SER A 166 6.56 9.92 4.62
N ALA A 167 7.43 10.16 3.63
CA ALA A 167 8.82 9.70 3.59
C ALA A 167 9.75 10.39 4.62
N ASP A 168 9.19 11.10 5.61
CA ASP A 168 9.91 11.85 6.65
C ASP A 168 10.15 11.03 7.94
N GLN A 169 10.04 9.69 7.88
CA GLN A 169 10.27 8.78 9.01
C GLN A 169 11.38 7.76 8.72
#